data_AF-A0A0C2ZWX2-F1
#
_entry.id   AF-A0A0C2ZWX2-F1
#
_cell.length_a   1.000
_cell.length_b   1.000
_cell.length_c   1.000
_cell.angle_alpha   90.00
_cell.angle_beta   90.00
_cell.angle_gamma   90.00
#
_symmetry.space_group_name_H-M   'P 1'
#
loop_
_entity.id
_entity.type
_entity.pdbx_description
1 polymer ?
#
loop_
_entity_poly.entity_id
_entity_poly.type
_entity_poly.pdbx_seq_one_letter_code
_entity_poly.pdbx_strand_id
1 'polypeptide(L)'
;MQKTEIQNDLEKLNQIKEMIDETQGTTSNTQDDSALVAFLESNYKLTAKAMKTILAAVEGKKPTTKEPKGSNKRTQRDICGECIKVGVNFNDKEGKFVGFDTLKQRIAQKKNQLSMKLKKM
;
A
#
# COMPACT_ATOMS: atom_id res chain seq x y z
N MET A 1 -26.05 16.66 -1.94
CA MET A 1 -26.12 15.30 -1.35
C MET A 1 -25.32 14.31 -2.18
N GLN A 2 -25.73 14.00 -3.41
CA GLN A 2 -25.01 13.03 -4.28
C GLN A 2 -23.54 13.37 -4.58
N LYS A 3 -23.18 14.65 -4.76
CA LYS A 3 -21.78 15.06 -4.98
C LYS A 3 -20.89 14.71 -3.78
N THR A 4 -21.37 14.98 -2.58
CA THR A 4 -20.70 14.70 -1.30
C THR A 4 -20.57 13.20 -1.07
N GLU A 5 -21.60 12.42 -1.41
CA GLU A 5 -21.56 10.95 -1.33
C GLU A 5 -20.48 10.37 -2.26
N ILE A 6 -20.39 10.85 -3.49
CA ILE A 6 -19.34 10.42 -4.44
C ILE A 6 -17.95 10.77 -3.92
N GLN A 7 -17.77 11.95 -3.31
CA GLN A 7 -16.49 12.34 -2.70
C GLN A 7 -16.12 11.43 -1.53
N ASN A 8 -17.08 11.13 -0.64
CA ASN A 8 -16.87 10.19 0.47
C ASN A 8 -16.49 8.79 -0.02
N ASP A 9 -17.12 8.30 -1.09
CA ASP A 9 -16.80 6.99 -1.66
C ASP A 9 -15.40 6.97 -2.31
N LEU A 10 -14.97 8.08 -2.93
CA LEU A 10 -13.60 8.23 -3.46
C LEU A 10 -12.55 8.21 -2.35
N GLU A 11 -12.81 8.84 -1.22
CA GLU A 11 -11.92 8.81 -0.04
C GLU A 11 -11.82 7.41 0.54
N LYS A 12 -12.95 6.71 0.72
CA LYS A 12 -12.96 5.31 1.17
C LYS A 12 -12.18 4.40 0.21
N LEU A 13 -12.32 4.57 -1.10
CA LEU A 13 -11.55 3.80 -2.08
C LEU A 13 -10.03 4.02 -1.95
N ASN A 14 -9.58 5.22 -1.57
CA ASN A 14 -8.16 5.48 -1.28
C ASN A 14 -7.72 4.77 0.00
N GLN A 15 -8.51 4.86 1.07
CA GLN A 15 -8.22 4.17 2.34
C GLN A 15 -8.10 2.65 2.14
N ILE A 16 -8.99 2.05 1.35
CA ILE A 16 -8.92 0.61 1.05
C ILE A 16 -7.62 0.29 0.29
N LYS A 17 -7.21 1.14 -0.66
CA LYS A 17 -5.94 0.95 -1.39
C LYS A 17 -4.75 0.99 -0.43
N GLU A 18 -4.72 1.96 0.49
CA GLU A 18 -3.67 2.10 1.50
C GLU A 18 -3.60 0.87 2.41
N MET A 19 -4.75 0.40 2.93
CA MET A 19 -4.80 -0.84 3.72
C MET A 19 -4.25 -2.05 2.96
N ILE A 20 -4.55 -2.17 1.66
CA ILE A 20 -4.01 -3.25 0.82
C ILE A 20 -2.50 -3.07 0.64
N ASP A 21 -2.03 -1.85 0.38
CA ASP A 21 -0.62 -1.54 0.18
C ASP A 21 0.19 -1.86 1.44
N GLU A 22 -0.33 -1.52 2.62
CA GLU A 22 0.22 -1.90 3.94
C GLU A 22 0.26 -3.43 4.12
N THR A 23 -0.86 -4.11 3.80
CA THR A 23 -0.96 -5.58 3.95
C THR A 23 0.03 -6.32 3.05
N GLN A 24 0.28 -5.82 1.84
CA GLN A 24 1.25 -6.42 0.92
C GLN A 24 2.70 -5.96 1.19
N GLY A 25 2.94 -5.13 2.22
CA GLY A 25 4.26 -4.54 2.50
C GLY A 25 4.75 -3.63 1.37
N THR A 26 3.85 -3.18 0.50
CA THR A 26 4.09 -2.26 -0.63
C THR A 26 4.05 -0.79 -0.23
N THR A 27 3.73 -0.46 1.03
CA THR A 27 4.22 0.80 1.63
C THR A 27 5.74 0.74 1.60
N SER A 28 6.34 1.35 0.60
CA SER A 28 7.79 1.41 0.47
C SER A 28 8.35 2.18 1.65
N ASN A 29 8.72 1.46 2.71
CA ASN A 29 9.77 1.90 3.62
C ASN A 29 11.12 1.75 2.91
N THR A 30 11.22 2.27 1.68
CA THR A 30 12.52 2.51 1.06
C THR A 30 13.14 3.65 1.84
N GLN A 31 13.98 3.29 2.80
CA GLN A 31 14.88 4.21 3.47
C GLN A 31 15.68 4.95 2.38
N ASP A 32 15.54 6.27 2.32
CA ASP A 32 16.34 7.11 1.44
C ASP A 32 17.62 7.52 2.17
N ASP A 33 18.70 6.78 1.89
CA ASP A 33 20.01 6.99 2.50
C ASP A 33 20.87 8.04 1.76
N SER A 34 20.32 8.74 0.77
CA SER A 34 21.08 9.66 -0.09
C SER A 34 21.82 10.74 0.72
N ALA A 35 21.19 11.26 1.78
CA ALA A 35 21.80 12.24 2.67
C ALA A 35 22.95 11.65 3.51
N LEU A 36 22.81 10.41 3.98
CA LEU A 36 23.86 9.70 4.71
C LEU A 36 25.05 9.39 3.80
N VAL A 37 24.78 8.94 2.57
CA VAL A 37 25.80 8.69 1.56
C VAL A 37 26.59 9.98 1.27
N ALA A 38 25.90 11.08 0.99
CA ALA A 38 26.55 12.37 0.72
C ALA A 38 27.39 12.87 1.91
N PHE A 39 26.88 12.71 3.14
CA PHE A 39 27.63 13.06 4.35
C PHE A 39 28.90 12.21 4.50
N LEU A 40 28.81 10.89 4.29
CA LEU A 40 29.93 9.97 4.42
C LEU A 40 31.00 10.22 3.36
N GLU A 41 30.61 10.48 2.11
CA GLU A 41 31.52 10.81 1.02
C GLU A 41 32.23 12.17 1.23
N SER A 42 31.52 13.14 1.81
CA SER A 42 32.06 14.48 2.05
C SER A 42 33.02 14.54 3.24
N ASN A 43 32.83 13.70 4.26
CA ASN A 43 33.56 13.79 5.52
C ASN A 43 34.59 12.66 5.72
N TYR A 44 34.50 11.57 4.97
CA TYR A 44 35.34 10.39 5.17
C TYR A 44 35.82 9.80 3.85
N LYS A 45 37.10 9.38 3.80
CA LYS A 45 37.63 8.56 2.69
C LYS A 45 37.35 7.09 2.95
N LEU A 46 36.13 6.65 2.63
CA LEU A 46 35.71 5.26 2.81
C LEU A 46 35.94 4.44 1.54
N THR A 47 36.28 3.16 1.72
CA THR A 47 36.22 2.20 0.61
C THR A 47 34.78 1.80 0.35
N ALA A 48 34.46 1.37 -0.88
CA ALA A 48 33.13 0.89 -1.23
C ALA A 48 32.63 -0.24 -0.31
N LYS A 49 33.55 -1.08 0.19
CA LYS A 49 33.24 -2.15 1.16
C LYS A 49 32.83 -1.58 2.52
N ALA A 50 33.56 -0.59 3.05
CA ALA A 50 33.23 0.07 4.31
C ALA A 50 31.89 0.82 4.22
N MET A 51 31.64 1.50 3.10
CA MET A 51 30.37 2.17 2.80
C MET A 51 29.19 1.18 2.88
N LYS A 52 29.32 0.03 2.22
CA LYS A 52 28.29 -1.03 2.24
C LYS A 52 28.05 -1.59 3.63
N THR A 53 29.10 -1.77 4.44
CA THR A 53 28.96 -2.25 5.83
C THR A 53 28.22 -1.24 6.71
N ILE A 54 28.49 0.06 6.56
CA ILE A 54 27.79 1.11 7.31
C ILE A 54 26.32 1.17 6.91
N LEU A 55 26.00 1.20 5.62
CA LEU A 55 24.61 1.21 5.14
C LEU A 55 23.84 -0.02 5.65
N ALA A 56 24.44 -1.22 5.61
CA ALA A 56 23.82 -2.43 6.13
C ALA A 56 23.60 -2.40 7.66
N ALA A 57 24.44 -1.68 8.42
CA ALA A 57 24.25 -1.49 9.85
C ALA A 57 23.12 -0.49 10.16
N VAL A 58 22.96 0.54 9.32
CA VAL A 58 21.93 1.57 9.46
C VAL A 58 20.55 1.11 8.95
N GLU A 59 20.50 0.30 7.89
CA GLU A 59 19.26 -0.33 7.37
C GLU A 59 18.54 -1.18 8.43
N GLY A 60 19.21 -1.50 9.54
CA GLY A 60 18.69 -2.34 10.61
C GLY A 60 18.48 -3.78 10.15
N LYS A 61 18.44 -4.73 11.10
CA LYS A 61 17.96 -6.08 10.77
C LYS A 61 16.52 -5.94 10.31
N LYS A 62 16.25 -6.03 9.00
CA LYS A 62 14.88 -6.18 8.47
C LYS A 62 14.15 -7.14 9.40
N PRO A 63 13.03 -6.77 10.04
CA PRO A 63 12.21 -7.77 10.67
C PRO A 63 11.89 -8.77 9.57
N THR A 64 12.32 -10.02 9.74
CA THR A 64 11.83 -11.11 8.91
C THR A 64 10.32 -11.07 9.06
N THR A 65 9.62 -10.48 8.09
CA THR A 65 8.16 -10.35 8.02
C THR A 65 7.57 -11.73 7.72
N LYS A 66 7.79 -12.68 8.64
CA LYS A 66 6.81 -13.72 8.88
C LYS A 66 5.83 -13.11 9.86
N GLU A 67 4.97 -12.23 9.35
CA GLU A 67 3.78 -11.85 10.09
C GLU A 67 3.05 -13.13 10.55
N PRO A 68 2.53 -13.16 11.79
CA PRO A 68 1.77 -14.30 12.24
C PRO A 68 0.59 -14.52 11.29
N LYS A 69 0.43 -15.73 10.74
CA LYS A 69 -0.61 -16.09 9.75
C LYS A 69 -2.06 -15.68 10.14
N GLY A 70 -2.30 -15.29 11.39
CA GLY A 70 -3.56 -14.74 11.90
C GLY A 70 -3.78 -13.24 11.68
N SER A 71 -2.73 -12.39 11.62
CA SER A 71 -2.88 -10.94 11.39
C SER A 71 -3.48 -10.66 10.01
N ASN A 72 -2.93 -11.30 8.99
CA ASN A 72 -3.35 -11.15 7.59
C ASN A 72 -4.83 -11.52 7.35
N LYS A 73 -5.39 -12.49 8.08
CA LYS A 73 -6.80 -12.86 7.93
C LYS A 73 -7.76 -11.81 8.48
N ARG A 74 -7.38 -11.11 9.56
CA ARG A 74 -8.19 -10.04 10.12
C ARG A 74 -8.16 -8.82 9.20
N THR A 75 -6.97 -8.41 8.76
CA THR A 75 -6.79 -7.30 7.82
C THR A 75 -7.51 -7.56 6.50
N GLN A 76 -7.43 -8.77 5.95
CA GLN A 76 -8.19 -9.14 4.75
C GLN A 76 -9.70 -9.02 4.96
N ARG A 77 -10.23 -9.46 6.11
CA ARG A 77 -11.67 -9.35 6.42
C ARG A 77 -12.10 -7.88 6.51
N ASP A 78 -11.29 -7.04 7.13
CA ASP A 78 -11.57 -5.60 7.26
C ASP A 78 -11.57 -4.92 5.87
N ILE A 79 -10.57 -5.20 5.04
CA ILE A 79 -10.50 -4.74 3.63
C ILE A 79 -11.74 -5.17 2.83
N CYS A 80 -12.15 -6.44 2.95
CA CYS A 80 -13.35 -6.94 2.29
C CYS A 80 -14.61 -6.24 2.79
N GLY A 81 -14.71 -5.98 4.10
CA GLY A 81 -15.83 -5.26 4.70
C GLY A 81 -15.97 -3.83 4.16
N GLU A 82 -14.86 -3.11 4.03
CA GLU A 82 -14.86 -1.76 3.43
C GLU A 82 -15.21 -1.80 1.95
N CYS A 83 -14.73 -2.80 1.21
CA CYS A 83 -15.07 -2.98 -0.21
C CYS A 83 -16.59 -3.11 -0.44
N ILE A 84 -17.32 -3.77 0.46
CA ILE A 84 -18.79 -3.89 0.38
C ILE A 84 -19.44 -2.50 0.45
N LYS A 85 -18.98 -1.63 1.36
CA LYS A 85 -19.58 -0.31 1.59
C LYS A 85 -19.49 0.61 0.37
N VAL A 86 -18.48 0.41 -0.48
CA VAL A 86 -18.27 1.18 -1.72
C VAL A 86 -18.65 0.41 -2.99
N GLY A 87 -19.27 -0.77 -2.84
CA GLY A 87 -19.73 -1.59 -3.96
C GLY A 87 -18.61 -2.12 -4.85
N VAL A 88 -17.48 -2.51 -4.26
CA VAL A 88 -16.38 -3.21 -4.92
C VAL A 88 -16.46 -4.70 -4.60
N ASN A 89 -16.57 -5.53 -5.63
CA ASN A 89 -16.57 -6.98 -5.45
C ASN A 89 -15.14 -7.48 -5.18
N PHE A 90 -14.94 -8.23 -4.08
CA PHE A 90 -13.66 -8.84 -3.71
C PHE A 90 -13.59 -10.35 -4.00
N ASN A 91 -14.67 -10.94 -4.53
CA ASN A 91 -14.72 -12.34 -4.92
C ASN A 91 -14.72 -12.53 -6.45
N ASP A 92 -14.30 -13.70 -6.90
CA ASP A 92 -14.42 -14.14 -8.28
C ASP A 92 -15.83 -14.72 -8.54
N LYS A 93 -16.01 -15.33 -9.71
CA LYS A 93 -17.29 -15.95 -10.09
C LYS A 93 -17.63 -17.19 -9.26
N GLU A 94 -16.64 -17.83 -8.64
CA GLU A 94 -16.79 -19.01 -7.79
C GLU A 94 -16.97 -18.63 -6.31
N GLY A 95 -16.95 -17.33 -5.98
CA GLY A 95 -17.06 -16.83 -4.61
C GLY A 95 -15.73 -16.84 -3.83
N LYS A 96 -14.60 -17.09 -4.49
CA LYS A 96 -13.27 -17.07 -3.86
C LYS A 96 -12.66 -15.68 -3.92
N PHE A 97 -11.86 -15.34 -2.91
CA PHE A 97 -11.15 -14.05 -2.86
C PHE A 97 -10.19 -13.90 -4.04
N VAL A 98 -10.27 -12.77 -4.75
CA VAL A 98 -9.53 -12.55 -6.02
C VAL A 98 -8.05 -12.20 -5.87
N GLY A 99 -7.58 -12.08 -4.63
CA GLY A 99 -6.24 -11.57 -4.32
C GLY A 99 -6.18 -10.03 -4.31
N PHE A 100 -5.16 -9.50 -3.64
CA PHE A 100 -5.01 -8.06 -3.43
C PHE A 100 -4.71 -7.27 -4.71
N ASP A 101 -3.96 -7.83 -5.66
CA ASP A 101 -3.62 -7.13 -6.90
C ASP A 101 -4.85 -6.92 -7.79
N THR A 102 -5.67 -7.97 -7.96
CA THR A 102 -6.95 -7.89 -8.66
C THR A 102 -7.90 -6.92 -7.95
N LEU A 103 -7.90 -6.92 -6.61
CA LEU A 103 -8.72 -6.00 -5.83
C LEU A 103 -8.32 -4.54 -6.05
N LYS A 104 -7.02 -4.21 -6.08
CA LYS A 104 -6.53 -2.86 -6.42
C LYS A 104 -7.00 -2.42 -7.81
N GLN A 105 -6.96 -3.31 -8.80
CA GLN A 105 -7.47 -2.99 -10.14
C GLN A 105 -8.97 -2.66 -10.12
N ARG A 106 -9.77 -3.42 -9.38
CA ARG A 106 -11.22 -3.16 -9.24
C ARG A 106 -11.50 -1.83 -8.51
N ILE A 107 -10.72 -1.52 -7.48
CA ILE A 107 -10.78 -0.23 -6.77
C ILE A 107 -10.45 0.91 -7.72
N ALA A 108 -9.38 0.80 -8.51
CA ALA A 108 -9.00 1.82 -9.49
C ALA A 108 -10.09 2.04 -10.55
N GLN A 109 -10.68 0.96 -11.07
CA GLN A 109 -11.81 1.05 -12.01
C GLN A 109 -13.01 1.77 -11.40
N LYS A 110 -13.41 1.41 -10.18
CA LYS A 110 -14.52 2.07 -9.46
C LYS A 110 -14.23 3.55 -9.22
N LYS A 111 -13.00 3.88 -8.80
CA LYS A 111 -12.54 5.26 -8.59
C LYS A 111 -12.66 6.09 -9.88
N ASN A 112 -12.24 5.52 -11.01
CA ASN A 112 -12.35 6.18 -12.31
C ASN A 112 -13.82 6.41 -12.71
N GLN A 113 -14.70 5.43 -12.50
CA GLN A 113 -16.14 5.57 -12.78
C GLN A 113 -16.78 6.69 -11.94
N LEU A 114 -16.49 6.72 -10.64
CA LEU A 114 -17.00 7.75 -9.73
C LEU A 114 -16.45 9.14 -10.07
N SER A 115 -15.16 9.23 -10.41
CA SER A 115 -14.53 10.49 -10.83
C SER A 115 -15.13 11.03 -12.12
N MET A 116 -15.42 10.17 -13.09
CA MET A 116 -16.12 10.56 -14.32
C MET A 116 -17.56 11.01 -14.04
N LYS A 117 -18.27 10.32 -13.15
CA LYS A 117 -19.64 10.71 -12.73
C LYS A 117 -19.61 12.08 -12.06
N LEU A 118 -18.65 12.32 -11.17
CA LEU A 118 -18.46 13.61 -10.48
C LEU A 118 -18.18 14.77 -11.45
N LYS A 119 -17.38 14.54 -12.50
CA LYS A 119 -17.08 15.55 -13.54
C LYS A 119 -18.29 15.89 -14.43
N LYS A 120 -19.26 14.98 -14.53
CA LYS A 120 -20.48 15.16 -15.34
C LYS A 120 -21.63 15.81 -14.55
N MET A 121 -21.45 16.06 -13.25
CA MET A 121 -22.40 16.72 -12.35
C MET A 121 -22.00 18.17 -12.11
#